data_AF-A0A842LRH9-F1
#
_entry.id   AF-A0A842LRH9-F1
#
_cell.length_a   1.000
_cell.length_b   1.000
_cell.length_c   1.000
_cell.angle_alpha   90.00
_cell.angle_beta   90.00
_cell.angle_gamma   90.00
#
_symmetry.space_group_name_H-M   'P 1'
#
loop_
_entity.id
_entity.type
_entity.pdbx_description
1 polymer ?
#
loop_
_entity_poly.entity_id
_entity_poly.type
_entity_poly.pdbx_seq_one_letter_code
_entity_poly.pdbx_strand_id
1 'polypeptide(L)'
;MVSLEDAVIARLESHGERFEVLVDPDLAAEFRREDSDVSVEDVLAVQEVFRDARKGDKASEEAMRKVFETADPLEVTPVILRRGTIQLTAEQRRQMIEDKRLKIINKIAREAINPQNGLPHPPKRIEKAMEEARVHVDPFKTVDEQVNIVLKAIRTKIPIKFEKVRVAIKIPGERAGSAYGVISNFGKITNEEWQNDGSWIAVVEIPGGLQDSFYQKLSELTGGNVETRLIK
;
A
#
# COMPACT_ATOMS: atom_id res chain seq x y z
N MET A 1 5.59 7.94 16.30
CA MET A 1 5.82 7.29 17.61
C MET A 1 4.94 6.06 17.66
N VAL A 2 5.58 4.89 17.74
CA VAL A 2 4.96 3.56 17.62
C VAL A 2 4.49 3.13 19.00
N SER A 3 3.31 2.52 19.10
CA SER A 3 2.84 1.97 20.38
C SER A 3 3.64 0.71 20.73
N LEU A 4 3.87 0.44 22.03
CA LEU A 4 4.54 -0.78 22.46
C LEU A 4 3.72 -2.05 22.14
N GLU A 5 2.40 -1.94 21.95
CA GLU A 5 1.53 -3.08 21.64
C GLU A 5 1.63 -3.50 20.16
N ASP A 6 1.79 -2.52 19.26
CA ASP A 6 1.92 -2.74 17.82
C ASP A 6 3.36 -3.03 17.40
N ALA A 7 4.32 -2.73 18.28
CA ALA A 7 5.72 -3.01 18.04
C ALA A 7 6.00 -4.51 17.89
N VAL A 8 6.89 -4.83 16.94
CA VAL A 8 7.35 -6.18 16.66
C VAL A 8 8.83 -6.31 16.98
N ILE A 9 9.30 -7.53 17.23
CA ILE A 9 10.69 -7.77 17.59
C ILE A 9 11.50 -8.05 16.32
N ALA A 10 12.52 -7.25 16.04
CA ALA A 10 13.57 -7.64 15.12
C ALA A 10 14.70 -8.31 15.90
N ARG A 11 15.10 -9.52 15.50
CA ARG A 11 16.11 -10.33 16.18
C ARG A 11 17.27 -10.69 15.26
N LEU A 12 18.49 -10.54 15.76
CA LEU A 12 19.70 -11.11 15.19
C LEU A 12 20.40 -11.99 16.23
N GLU A 13 20.78 -13.20 15.82
CA GLU A 13 21.60 -14.11 16.65
C GLU A 13 23.02 -14.13 16.08
N SER A 14 24.02 -13.93 16.93
CA SER A 14 25.42 -13.92 16.53
C SER A 14 26.30 -14.28 17.73
N HIS A 15 27.34 -15.09 17.50
CA HIS A 15 28.28 -15.52 18.55
C HIS A 15 27.62 -16.18 19.78
N GLY A 16 26.47 -16.82 19.60
CA GLY A 16 25.70 -17.43 20.70
C GLY A 16 24.87 -16.45 21.52
N GLU A 17 24.91 -15.15 21.19
CA GLU A 17 24.11 -14.10 21.82
C GLU A 17 22.93 -13.70 20.94
N ARG A 18 21.87 -13.19 21.58
CA ARG A 18 20.68 -12.66 20.93
C ARG A 18 20.64 -11.15 21.10
N PHE A 19 20.29 -10.45 20.03
CA PHE A 19 20.08 -9.02 20.02
C PHE A 19 18.71 -8.73 19.42
N GLU A 20 17.89 -7.99 20.15
CA GLU A 20 16.50 -7.71 19.86
C GLU A 20 16.22 -6.22 19.96
N VAL A 21 15.41 -5.71 19.05
CA VAL A 21 14.92 -4.33 19.07
C VAL A 21 13.42 -4.33 18.82
N LEU A 22 12.71 -3.39 19.45
CA LEU A 22 11.28 -3.17 19.25
C LEU A 22 11.08 -2.14 18.15
N VAL A 23 10.41 -2.53 17.09
CA VAL A 23 10.28 -1.72 15.86
C VAL A 23 8.85 -1.69 15.35
N ASP A 24 8.50 -0.63 14.62
CA ASP A 24 7.29 -0.60 13.80
C ASP A 24 7.40 -1.64 12.67
N PRO A 25 6.39 -2.51 12.47
CA PRO A 25 6.47 -3.53 11.44
C PRO A 25 6.45 -2.97 10.01
N ASP A 26 5.69 -1.90 9.74
CA ASP A 26 5.59 -1.30 8.41
C ASP A 26 6.84 -0.46 8.10
N LEU A 27 7.32 0.34 9.06
CA LEU A 27 8.57 1.11 8.86
C LEU A 27 9.80 0.18 8.80
N ALA A 28 9.83 -0.90 9.59
CA ALA A 28 10.91 -1.89 9.49
C ALA A 28 10.92 -2.62 8.15
N ALA A 29 9.74 -2.89 7.58
CA ALA A 29 9.63 -3.46 6.24
C ALA A 29 10.09 -2.46 5.17
N GLU A 30 9.76 -1.17 5.32
CA GLU A 30 10.20 -0.12 4.42
C GLU A 30 11.71 0.11 4.49
N PHE A 31 12.29 0.17 5.69
CA PHE A 31 13.73 0.34 5.94
C PHE A 31 14.59 -0.76 5.28
N ARG A 32 14.03 -1.96 5.08
CA ARG A 32 14.73 -3.08 4.41
C ARG A 32 14.87 -2.90 2.90
N ARG A 33 14.22 -1.91 2.29
CA ARG A 33 14.33 -1.63 0.85
C ARG A 33 15.64 -0.90 0.56
N GLU A 34 16.20 -1.14 -0.63
CA GLU A 34 17.50 -0.55 -1.02
C GLU A 34 17.47 0.99 -1.11
N ASP A 35 16.33 1.58 -1.48
CA ASP A 35 16.14 3.05 -1.63
C ASP A 35 15.21 3.63 -0.56
N SER A 36 15.31 3.17 0.69
CA SER A 36 14.47 3.70 1.78
C SER A 36 15.07 4.97 2.40
N ASP A 37 14.27 6.03 2.49
CA ASP A 37 14.60 7.28 3.21
C ASP A 37 14.15 7.25 4.69
N VAL A 38 13.68 6.09 5.19
CA VAL A 38 13.17 5.96 6.55
C VAL A 38 14.32 6.03 7.56
N SER A 39 14.19 6.92 8.54
CA SER A 39 15.17 7.06 9.62
C SER A 39 15.10 5.88 10.59
N VAL A 40 16.23 5.48 11.18
CA VAL A 40 16.25 4.39 12.16
C VAL A 40 15.52 4.79 13.46
N GLU A 41 15.53 6.08 13.77
CA GLU A 41 14.86 6.68 14.91
C GLU A 41 13.34 6.54 14.83
N ASP A 42 12.76 6.69 13.63
CA ASP A 42 11.33 6.53 13.41
C ASP A 42 10.90 5.06 13.50
N VAL A 43 11.79 4.14 13.12
CA VAL A 43 11.53 2.69 13.13
C VAL A 43 11.48 2.15 14.56
N LEU A 44 12.33 2.67 15.45
CA LEU A 44 12.45 2.20 16.83
C LEU A 44 11.28 2.68 17.70
N ALA A 45 10.63 1.74 18.38
CA ALA A 45 9.68 2.10 19.45
C ALA A 45 10.43 2.66 20.67
N VAL A 46 11.61 2.11 20.96
CA VAL A 46 12.53 2.56 22.01
C VAL A 46 13.97 2.43 21.52
N GLN A 47 14.84 3.39 21.84
CA GLN A 47 16.26 3.39 21.44
C GLN A 47 17.10 2.49 22.36
N GLU A 48 16.72 1.21 22.48
CA GLU A 48 17.40 0.23 23.33
C GLU A 48 17.53 -1.11 22.62
N VAL A 49 18.66 -1.80 22.85
CA VAL A 49 18.93 -3.15 22.35
C VAL A 49 18.79 -4.14 23.51
N PHE A 50 17.98 -5.17 23.30
CA PHE A 50 17.65 -6.19 24.27
C PHE A 50 18.32 -7.52 23.94
N ARG A 51 18.57 -8.33 24.95
CA ARG A 51 18.79 -9.77 24.81
C ARG A 51 17.45 -10.52 24.70
N ASP A 52 16.43 -10.05 25.43
CA ASP A 52 15.04 -10.51 25.36
C ASP A 52 14.11 -9.31 25.60
N ALA A 53 13.54 -8.78 24.51
CA ALA A 53 12.71 -7.58 24.54
C ALA A 53 11.38 -7.80 25.27
N ARG A 54 10.87 -9.04 25.31
CA ARG A 54 9.62 -9.35 26.04
C ARG A 54 9.80 -9.35 27.54
N LYS A 55 11.01 -9.69 28.01
CA LYS A 55 11.36 -9.67 29.44
C LYS A 55 11.96 -8.34 29.89
N GLY A 56 12.35 -7.48 28.94
CA GLY A 56 13.05 -6.23 29.23
C GLY A 56 14.53 -6.45 29.59
N ASP A 57 15.11 -7.58 29.22
CA ASP A 57 16.52 -7.88 29.47
C ASP A 57 17.38 -7.13 28.46
N LYS A 58 18.13 -6.11 28.88
CA LYS A 58 19.01 -5.33 27.99
C LYS A 58 20.27 -6.11 27.61
N ALA A 59 20.76 -5.91 26.39
CA ALA A 59 22.05 -6.44 25.97
C ALA A 59 23.18 -5.67 26.66
N SER A 60 24.28 -6.35 27.01
CA SER A 60 25.45 -5.67 27.58
C SER A 60 26.21 -4.92 26.49
N GLU A 61 26.79 -3.76 26.82
CA GLU A 61 27.62 -3.00 25.89
C GLU A 61 28.81 -3.83 25.37
N GLU A 62 29.39 -4.66 26.21
CA GLU A 62 30.51 -5.54 25.83
C GLU A 62 30.10 -6.54 24.74
N ALA A 63 28.92 -7.15 24.88
CA ALA A 63 28.39 -8.05 23.87
C ALA A 63 28.09 -7.32 22.55
N MET A 64 27.53 -6.10 22.63
CA MET A 64 27.27 -5.29 21.45
C MET A 64 28.56 -4.90 20.73
N ARG A 65 29.57 -4.38 21.44
CA ARG A 65 30.87 -4.03 20.85
C ARG A 65 31.58 -5.24 20.24
N LYS A 66 31.46 -6.42 20.85
CA LYS A 66 32.06 -7.64 20.32
C LYS A 66 31.44 -8.08 18.98
N VAL A 67 30.14 -7.85 18.78
CA VAL A 67 29.39 -8.34 17.61
C VAL A 67 29.23 -7.28 16.52
N PHE A 68 29.01 -6.02 16.92
CA PHE A 68 28.69 -4.90 16.03
C PHE A 68 29.80 -3.87 15.95
N GLU A 69 30.89 -4.00 16.73
CA GLU A 69 31.98 -3.02 16.87
C GLU A 69 31.54 -1.68 17.49
N THR A 70 30.26 -1.58 17.87
CA THR A 70 29.63 -0.40 18.49
C THR A 70 28.63 -0.84 19.56
N ALA A 71 28.33 0.08 20.50
CA ALA A 71 27.27 -0.07 21.49
C ALA A 71 26.14 0.94 21.30
N ASP A 72 26.18 1.75 20.24
CA ASP A 72 25.13 2.71 19.93
C ASP A 72 23.89 1.98 19.36
N PRO A 73 22.71 2.05 20.02
CA PRO A 73 21.48 1.44 19.52
C PRO A 73 21.12 1.89 18.10
N LEU A 74 21.44 3.12 17.70
CA LEU A 74 21.12 3.64 16.37
C LEU A 74 22.02 3.05 15.29
N GLU A 75 23.24 2.63 15.64
CA GLU A 75 24.15 1.95 14.71
C GLU A 75 23.95 0.43 14.69
N VAL A 76 23.54 -0.16 15.82
CA VAL A 76 23.24 -1.60 15.93
C VAL A 76 21.94 -1.97 15.22
N THR A 77 20.90 -1.14 15.35
CA THR A 77 19.56 -1.41 14.81
C THR A 77 19.54 -1.68 13.30
N PRO A 78 20.20 -0.88 12.44
CA PRO A 78 20.25 -1.13 10.99
C PRO A 78 20.83 -2.50 10.64
N VAL A 79 21.82 -2.98 11.41
CA VAL A 79 22.41 -4.30 11.21
C VAL A 79 21.40 -5.40 11.56
N ILE A 80 20.69 -5.26 12.68
CA ILE A 80 19.63 -6.19 13.10
C ILE A 80 18.50 -6.20 12.06
N LEU A 81 18.06 -5.03 11.57
CA LEU A 81 17.00 -4.94 10.59
C LEU A 81 17.37 -5.58 9.26
N ARG A 82 18.61 -5.39 8.77
CA ARG A 82 19.04 -5.92 7.46
C ARG A 82 19.42 -7.40 7.49
N ARG A 83 20.06 -7.87 8.57
CA ARG A 83 20.58 -9.26 8.67
C ARG A 83 19.73 -10.18 9.53
N GLY A 84 18.86 -9.62 10.37
CA GLY A 84 18.03 -10.35 11.32
C GLY A 84 16.67 -10.77 10.77
N THR A 85 15.83 -11.25 11.68
CA THR A 85 14.48 -11.77 11.41
C THR A 85 13.45 -10.98 12.20
N ILE A 86 12.28 -10.73 11.61
CA ILE A 86 11.15 -10.12 12.33
C ILE A 86 10.31 -11.23 12.96
N GLN A 87 10.09 -11.13 14.26
CA GLN A 87 9.33 -12.06 15.08
C GLN A 87 7.93 -11.50 15.29
N LEU A 88 6.93 -12.18 14.74
CA LEU A 88 5.52 -11.85 14.92
C LEU A 88 4.86 -12.86 15.85
N THR A 89 3.96 -12.40 16.71
CA THR A 89 2.98 -13.29 17.35
C THR A 89 2.04 -13.89 16.29
N ALA A 90 1.37 -14.99 16.63
CA ALA A 90 0.37 -15.60 15.74
C ALA A 90 -0.76 -14.61 15.40
N GLU A 91 -1.16 -13.80 16.38
CA GLU A 91 -2.22 -12.81 16.20
C GLU A 91 -1.78 -11.61 15.34
N GLN A 92 -0.60 -11.04 15.61
CA GLN A 92 -0.03 -9.99 14.75
C GLN A 92 0.12 -10.47 13.31
N ARG A 93 0.62 -11.70 13.10
CA ARG A 93 0.75 -12.29 11.76
C ARG A 93 -0.61 -12.38 11.05
N ARG A 94 -1.65 -12.85 11.76
CA ARG A 94 -3.02 -12.97 11.20
C ARG A 94 -3.57 -11.60 10.81
N GLN A 95 -3.45 -10.62 11.70
CA GLN A 95 -3.94 -9.26 11.49
C GLN A 95 -3.24 -8.59 10.30
N MET A 96 -1.90 -8.63 10.26
CA MET A 96 -1.13 -8.05 9.16
C MET A 96 -1.45 -8.68 7.80
N ILE A 97 -1.65 -9.99 7.75
CA ILE A 97 -2.03 -10.69 6.53
C ILE A 97 -3.41 -10.23 6.06
N GLU A 98 -4.38 -10.13 6.97
CA GLU A 98 -5.75 -9.73 6.62
C GLU A 98 -5.80 -8.27 6.15
N ASP A 99 -5.11 -7.37 6.86
CA ASP A 99 -5.05 -5.95 6.49
C ASP A 99 -4.39 -5.76 5.13
N LYS A 100 -3.26 -6.44 4.87
CA LYS A 100 -2.60 -6.38 3.56
C LYS A 100 -3.45 -7.05 2.49
N ARG A 101 -4.11 -8.18 2.77
CA ARG A 101 -5.03 -8.86 1.84
C ARG A 101 -6.12 -7.89 1.38
N LEU A 102 -6.79 -7.21 2.30
CA LEU A 102 -7.84 -6.24 1.98
C LEU A 102 -7.29 -5.06 1.17
N LYS A 103 -6.13 -4.51 1.55
CA LYS A 103 -5.47 -3.42 0.80
C LYS A 103 -5.10 -3.85 -0.63
N ILE A 104 -4.57 -5.06 -0.82
CA ILE A 104 -4.22 -5.62 -2.14
C ILE A 104 -5.47 -5.79 -2.99
N ILE A 105 -6.54 -6.39 -2.45
CA ILE A 105 -7.82 -6.57 -3.16
C ILE A 105 -8.35 -5.22 -3.65
N ASN A 106 -8.41 -4.24 -2.75
CA ASN A 106 -8.92 -2.90 -3.09
C ASN A 106 -8.04 -2.18 -4.10
N LYS A 107 -6.71 -2.31 -3.99
CA LYS A 107 -5.77 -1.71 -4.95
C LYS A 107 -5.92 -2.34 -6.33
N ILE A 108 -6.00 -3.67 -6.43
CA ILE A 108 -6.22 -4.35 -7.72
C ILE A 108 -7.58 -3.95 -8.31
N ALA A 109 -8.65 -3.96 -7.51
CA ALA A 109 -9.98 -3.58 -7.98
C ALA A 109 -10.04 -2.14 -8.50
N ARG A 110 -9.26 -1.23 -7.89
CA ARG A 110 -9.14 0.18 -8.30
C ARG A 110 -8.36 0.36 -9.61
N GLU A 111 -7.30 -0.40 -9.81
CA GLU A 111 -6.35 -0.18 -10.92
C GLU A 111 -6.64 -1.08 -12.14
N ALA A 112 -7.38 -2.17 -11.96
CA ALA A 112 -7.56 -3.19 -12.98
C ALA A 112 -8.93 -3.18 -13.67
N ILE A 113 -8.92 -3.60 -14.94
CA ILE A 113 -10.11 -3.83 -15.75
C ILE A 113 -10.08 -5.22 -16.37
N ASN A 114 -11.25 -5.69 -16.81
CA ASN A 114 -11.37 -6.82 -17.70
C ASN A 114 -11.07 -6.37 -19.15
N PRO A 115 -9.99 -6.89 -19.79
CA PRO A 115 -9.62 -6.51 -21.15
C PRO A 115 -10.66 -6.90 -22.22
N GLN A 116 -11.59 -7.81 -21.93
CA GLN A 116 -12.57 -8.27 -22.90
C GLN A 116 -13.73 -7.29 -23.10
N ASN A 117 -14.13 -6.58 -22.04
CA ASN A 117 -15.27 -5.66 -22.07
C ASN A 117 -14.93 -4.24 -21.58
N GLY A 118 -13.71 -4.02 -21.08
CA GLY A 118 -13.26 -2.73 -20.56
C GLY A 118 -13.83 -2.33 -19.20
N LEU A 119 -14.55 -3.23 -18.51
CA LEU A 119 -15.22 -2.93 -17.24
C LEU A 119 -14.35 -3.26 -16.02
N PRO A 120 -14.56 -2.56 -14.89
CA PRO A 120 -13.87 -2.84 -13.63
C PRO A 120 -14.27 -4.20 -13.03
N HIS A 121 -13.37 -4.79 -12.23
CA HIS A 121 -13.67 -6.00 -11.47
C HIS A 121 -14.10 -5.64 -10.03
N PRO A 122 -15.25 -6.11 -9.54
CA PRO A 122 -15.64 -5.90 -8.15
C PRO A 122 -14.63 -6.51 -7.16
N PRO A 123 -14.42 -5.92 -5.96
CA PRO A 123 -13.47 -6.45 -4.97
C PRO A 123 -13.68 -7.94 -4.64
N LYS A 124 -14.94 -8.36 -4.48
CA LYS A 124 -15.30 -9.78 -4.24
C LYS A 124 -14.87 -10.71 -5.39
N ARG A 125 -14.81 -10.21 -6.63
CA ARG A 125 -14.36 -11.01 -7.78
C ARG A 125 -12.86 -11.25 -7.74
N ILE A 126 -12.09 -10.24 -7.32
CA ILE A 126 -10.64 -10.31 -7.11
C ILE A 126 -10.34 -11.26 -5.94
N GLU A 127 -11.05 -11.12 -4.83
CA GLU A 127 -10.92 -11.98 -3.65
C GLU A 127 -11.09 -13.47 -4.02
N LYS A 128 -12.19 -13.80 -4.71
CA LYS A 128 -12.44 -15.18 -5.17
C LYS A 128 -11.34 -15.68 -6.11
N ALA A 129 -10.82 -14.83 -6.99
CA ALA A 129 -9.72 -15.21 -7.88
C ALA A 129 -8.42 -15.47 -7.11
N MET A 130 -8.15 -14.73 -6.02
CA MET A 130 -7.02 -14.98 -5.13
C MET A 130 -7.14 -16.34 -4.43
N GLU A 131 -8.34 -16.70 -3.97
CA GLU A 131 -8.62 -18.02 -3.37
C GLU A 131 -8.44 -19.17 -4.37
N GLU A 132 -9.01 -19.04 -5.56
CA GLU A 132 -8.88 -20.04 -6.64
C GLU A 132 -7.43 -20.23 -7.10
N ALA A 133 -6.63 -19.16 -7.04
CA ALA A 133 -5.20 -19.20 -7.34
C ALA A 133 -4.33 -19.59 -6.13
N ARG A 134 -4.93 -19.81 -4.95
CA ARG A 134 -4.24 -20.13 -3.68
C ARG A 134 -3.11 -19.14 -3.37
N VAL A 135 -3.41 -17.86 -3.53
CA VAL A 135 -2.48 -16.76 -3.25
C VAL A 135 -2.23 -16.68 -1.76
N HIS A 136 -0.94 -16.66 -1.37
CA HIS A 136 -0.52 -16.42 0.00
C HIS A 136 -0.02 -14.99 0.11
N VAL A 137 -0.62 -14.21 1.02
CA VAL A 137 -0.21 -12.83 1.30
C VAL A 137 0.91 -12.86 2.33
N ASP A 138 1.96 -12.10 2.06
CA ASP A 138 3.13 -11.98 2.92
C ASP A 138 2.94 -10.83 3.92
N PRO A 139 3.16 -11.04 5.23
CA PRO A 139 2.99 -9.99 6.24
C PRO A 139 4.08 -8.90 6.20
N PHE A 140 5.22 -9.12 5.55
CA PHE A 140 6.35 -8.20 5.54
C PHE A 140 6.45 -7.41 4.23
N LYS A 141 6.12 -8.03 3.10
CA LYS A 141 6.16 -7.31 1.82
C LYS A 141 5.16 -6.17 1.77
N THR A 142 5.53 -5.09 1.09
CA THR A 142 4.64 -3.94 0.91
C THR A 142 3.43 -4.31 0.04
N VAL A 143 2.35 -3.54 0.15
CA VAL A 143 1.16 -3.76 -0.69
C VAL A 143 1.52 -3.62 -2.16
N ASP A 144 2.30 -2.62 -2.56
CA ASP A 144 2.63 -2.36 -3.96
C ASP A 144 3.47 -3.48 -4.60
N GLU A 145 4.41 -4.07 -3.85
CA GLU A 145 5.17 -5.23 -4.32
C GLU A 145 4.23 -6.43 -4.52
N GLN A 146 3.39 -6.70 -3.52
CA GLN A 146 2.48 -7.84 -3.55
C GLN A 146 1.40 -7.72 -4.61
N VAL A 147 0.91 -6.51 -4.89
CA VAL A 147 -0.11 -6.26 -5.93
C VAL A 147 0.33 -6.83 -7.28
N ASN A 148 1.60 -6.66 -7.66
CA ASN A 148 2.13 -7.20 -8.92
C ASN A 148 2.21 -8.73 -8.92
N ILE A 149 2.64 -9.32 -7.80
CA ILE A 149 2.72 -10.77 -7.61
C ILE A 149 1.31 -11.40 -7.70
N VAL A 150 0.36 -10.81 -6.96
CA VAL A 150 -1.03 -11.27 -6.92
C VAL A 150 -1.68 -11.13 -8.28
N LEU A 151 -1.52 -9.99 -8.97
CA LEU A 151 -2.07 -9.77 -10.31
C LEU A 151 -1.62 -10.85 -11.29
N LYS A 152 -0.32 -11.20 -11.27
CA LYS A 152 0.24 -12.25 -12.12
C LYS A 152 -0.39 -13.62 -11.84
N ALA A 153 -0.64 -13.95 -10.57
CA ALA A 153 -1.26 -15.21 -10.18
C ALA A 153 -2.73 -15.29 -10.61
N ILE A 154 -3.53 -14.27 -10.31
CA ILE A 154 -4.97 -14.26 -10.59
C ILE A 154 -5.29 -14.12 -12.08
N ARG A 155 -4.35 -13.63 -12.90
CA ARG A 155 -4.50 -13.55 -14.37
C ARG A 155 -4.73 -14.92 -15.03
N THR A 156 -4.36 -16.01 -14.36
CA THR A 156 -4.67 -17.38 -14.81
C THR A 156 -6.12 -17.79 -14.58
N LYS A 157 -6.85 -17.08 -13.71
CA LYS A 157 -8.24 -17.36 -13.32
C LYS A 157 -9.23 -16.39 -13.93
N ILE A 158 -8.82 -15.13 -14.12
CA ILE A 158 -9.64 -14.08 -14.72
C ILE A 158 -8.86 -13.25 -15.75
N PRO A 159 -9.51 -12.80 -16.84
CA PRO A 159 -8.93 -11.81 -17.72
C PRO A 159 -8.84 -10.48 -16.97
N ILE A 160 -7.62 -10.04 -16.69
CA ILE A 160 -7.35 -8.83 -15.91
C ILE A 160 -6.06 -8.16 -16.39
N LYS A 161 -6.08 -6.83 -16.45
CA LYS A 161 -4.89 -5.99 -16.70
C LYS A 161 -5.03 -4.68 -15.95
N PHE A 162 -3.89 -4.08 -15.58
CA PHE A 162 -3.87 -2.68 -15.17
C PHE A 162 -3.96 -1.79 -16.41
N GLU A 163 -4.88 -0.84 -16.35
CA GLU A 163 -5.09 0.12 -17.42
C GLU A 163 -5.62 1.41 -16.82
N LYS A 164 -5.06 2.53 -17.30
CA LYS A 164 -5.65 3.84 -17.08
C LYS A 164 -6.54 4.16 -18.27
N VAL A 165 -7.72 4.67 -17.98
CA VAL A 165 -8.69 5.07 -19.01
C VAL A 165 -8.79 6.58 -19.05
N ARG A 166 -9.02 7.11 -20.26
CA ARG A 166 -9.29 8.53 -20.46
C ARG A 166 -10.79 8.71 -20.68
N VAL A 167 -11.39 9.58 -19.90
CA VAL A 167 -12.83 9.86 -19.95
C VAL A 167 -13.01 11.35 -20.27
N ALA A 168 -13.68 11.64 -21.39
CA ALA A 168 -14.23 12.96 -21.64
C ALA A 168 -15.50 13.11 -20.81
N ILE A 169 -15.61 14.20 -20.06
CA ILE A 169 -16.82 14.58 -19.34
C ILE A 169 -17.28 15.95 -19.84
N LYS A 170 -18.58 16.15 -19.98
CA LYS A 170 -19.22 17.44 -20.24
C LYS A 170 -20.20 17.73 -19.11
N ILE A 171 -20.03 18.86 -18.44
CA ILE A 171 -20.90 19.30 -17.34
C ILE A 171 -21.27 20.79 -17.47
N PRO A 172 -22.36 21.24 -16.84
CA PRO A 172 -22.70 22.66 -16.76
C PRO A 172 -21.60 23.46 -16.05
N GLY A 173 -21.26 24.65 -16.58
CA GLY A 173 -20.21 25.52 -16.03
C GLY A 173 -20.39 25.88 -14.56
N GLU A 174 -21.64 25.98 -14.10
CA GLU A 174 -22.01 26.22 -12.68
C GLU A 174 -21.43 25.18 -11.71
N ARG A 175 -21.18 23.95 -12.20
CA ARG A 175 -20.67 22.83 -11.41
C ARG A 175 -19.18 22.55 -11.65
N ALA A 176 -18.52 23.29 -12.55
CA ALA A 176 -17.12 23.06 -12.93
C ALA A 176 -16.17 23.16 -11.74
N GLY A 177 -16.32 24.17 -10.88
CA GLY A 177 -15.47 24.34 -9.69
C GLY A 177 -15.58 23.16 -8.71
N SER A 178 -16.79 22.67 -8.45
CA SER A 178 -17.01 21.49 -7.61
C SER A 178 -16.52 20.20 -8.26
N ALA A 179 -16.66 20.08 -9.58
CA ALA A 179 -16.21 18.91 -10.32
C ALA A 179 -14.69 18.79 -10.30
N TYR A 180 -13.95 19.89 -10.33
CA TYR A 180 -12.49 19.87 -10.23
C TYR A 180 -12.02 19.15 -8.94
N GLY A 181 -12.64 19.47 -7.80
CA GLY A 181 -12.34 18.82 -6.52
C GLY A 181 -12.77 17.35 -6.45
N VAL A 182 -13.81 16.95 -7.20
CA VAL A 182 -14.15 15.52 -7.33
C VAL A 182 -13.10 14.83 -8.20
N ILE A 183 -12.78 15.38 -9.36
CA ILE A 183 -11.86 14.78 -10.33
C ILE A 183 -10.48 14.53 -9.73
N SER A 184 -9.96 15.46 -8.92
CA SER A 184 -8.66 15.30 -8.25
C SER A 184 -8.58 14.09 -7.31
N ASN A 185 -9.71 13.61 -6.77
CA ASN A 185 -9.75 12.39 -5.95
C ASN A 185 -9.71 11.10 -6.79
N PHE A 186 -10.09 11.16 -8.05
CA PHE A 186 -10.19 9.99 -8.94
C PHE A 186 -9.02 9.88 -9.92
N GLY A 187 -8.42 11.00 -10.32
CA GLY A 187 -7.31 11.00 -11.26
C GLY A 187 -6.83 12.41 -11.59
N LYS A 188 -6.34 12.58 -12.82
CA LYS A 188 -5.76 13.85 -13.29
C LYS A 188 -6.47 14.36 -14.54
N ILE A 189 -6.66 15.67 -14.61
CA ILE A 189 -7.13 16.33 -15.83
C ILE A 189 -5.95 16.42 -16.80
N THR A 190 -6.18 15.96 -18.03
CA THR A 190 -5.18 15.98 -19.11
C THR A 190 -5.45 17.08 -20.14
N ASN A 191 -6.71 17.47 -20.29
CA ASN A 191 -7.15 18.57 -21.14
C ASN A 191 -8.49 19.10 -20.61
N GLU A 192 -8.73 20.39 -20.74
CA GLU A 192 -9.99 21.04 -20.37
C GLU A 192 -10.32 22.18 -21.32
N GLU A 193 -11.60 22.36 -21.62
CA GLU A 193 -12.08 23.37 -22.56
C GLU A 193 -13.44 23.90 -22.13
N TRP A 194 -13.59 25.23 -22.17
CA TRP A 194 -14.87 25.90 -22.01
C TRP A 194 -15.57 26.00 -23.35
N GLN A 195 -16.82 25.59 -23.39
CA GLN A 195 -17.63 25.62 -24.60
C GLN A 195 -18.37 26.95 -24.72
N ASN A 196 -18.76 27.29 -25.96
CA ASN A 196 -19.50 28.51 -26.26
C ASN A 196 -20.90 28.55 -25.60
N ASP A 197 -21.43 27.38 -25.22
CA ASP A 197 -22.70 27.24 -24.48
C ASP A 197 -22.54 27.41 -22.96
N GLY A 198 -21.32 27.74 -22.48
CA GLY A 198 -21.00 27.87 -21.05
C GLY A 198 -20.79 26.54 -20.33
N SER A 199 -20.85 25.41 -21.04
CA SER A 199 -20.48 24.10 -20.48
C SER A 199 -18.96 23.93 -20.42
N TRP A 200 -18.52 23.04 -19.55
CA TRP A 200 -17.12 22.70 -19.37
C TRP A 200 -16.88 21.25 -19.75
N ILE A 201 -15.90 21.04 -20.63
CA ILE A 201 -15.45 19.72 -21.05
C ILE A 201 -14.07 19.45 -20.44
N ALA A 202 -13.90 18.28 -19.84
CA ALA A 202 -12.60 17.85 -19.34
C ALA A 202 -12.28 16.43 -19.77
N VAL A 203 -11.02 16.17 -20.10
CA VAL A 203 -10.49 14.83 -20.34
C VAL A 203 -9.68 14.39 -19.14
N VAL A 204 -10.20 13.41 -18.42
CA VAL A 204 -9.62 12.91 -17.16
C VAL A 204 -8.98 11.54 -17.39
N GLU A 205 -7.74 11.37 -16.97
CA GLU A 205 -7.08 10.06 -16.86
C GLU A 205 -7.33 9.50 -15.45
N ILE A 206 -8.04 8.38 -15.35
CA ILE A 206 -8.35 7.68 -14.10
C ILE A 206 -7.89 6.21 -14.17
N PRO A 207 -7.59 5.58 -13.03
CA PRO A 207 -7.51 4.12 -12.94
C PRO A 207 -8.79 3.47 -13.49
N GLY A 208 -8.66 2.49 -14.37
CA GLY A 208 -9.83 1.88 -15.06
C GLY A 208 -10.83 1.22 -14.11
N GLY A 209 -10.35 0.74 -12.95
CA GLY A 209 -11.19 0.18 -11.90
C GLY A 209 -12.16 1.19 -11.26
N LEU A 210 -11.93 2.49 -11.43
CA LEU A 210 -12.75 3.57 -10.84
C LEU A 210 -13.84 4.11 -11.74
N GLN A 211 -14.02 3.61 -12.97
CA GLN A 211 -15.01 4.15 -13.91
C GLN A 211 -16.41 4.27 -13.32
N ASP A 212 -16.95 3.20 -12.75
CA ASP A 212 -18.32 3.19 -12.24
C ASP A 212 -18.50 4.17 -11.08
N SER A 213 -17.54 4.20 -10.15
CA SER A 213 -17.56 5.12 -9.01
C SER A 213 -17.41 6.58 -9.45
N PHE A 214 -16.59 6.84 -10.47
CA PHE A 214 -16.41 8.17 -11.04
C PHE A 214 -17.69 8.67 -11.69
N TYR A 215 -18.36 7.83 -12.50
CA TYR A 215 -19.64 8.18 -13.13
C TYR A 215 -20.73 8.44 -12.08
N GLN A 216 -20.84 7.59 -11.07
CA GLN A 216 -21.80 7.77 -10.01
C GLN A 216 -21.59 9.10 -9.28
N LYS A 217 -20.34 9.43 -8.93
CA LYS A 217 -20.05 10.66 -8.19
C LYS A 217 -20.29 11.93 -9.01
N LEU A 218 -19.99 11.91 -10.31
CA LEU A 218 -20.31 13.01 -11.21
C LEU A 218 -21.81 13.17 -11.42
N SER A 219 -22.55 12.06 -11.52
CA SER A 219 -24.01 12.09 -11.65
C SER A 219 -24.67 12.67 -10.39
N GLU A 220 -24.22 12.28 -9.20
CA GLU A 220 -24.68 12.85 -7.93
C GLU A 220 -24.42 14.37 -7.85
N LEU A 221 -23.23 14.81 -8.26
CA LEU A 221 -22.83 16.22 -8.21
C LEU A 221 -23.67 17.10 -9.15
N THR A 222 -23.98 16.58 -10.34
CA THR A 222 -24.65 17.33 -11.41
C THR A 222 -26.17 17.13 -11.42
N GLY A 223 -26.71 16.28 -10.53
CA GLY A 223 -28.12 15.89 -10.55
C GLY A 223 -28.50 15.12 -11.83
N GLY A 224 -27.56 14.37 -12.41
CA GLY A 224 -27.72 13.65 -13.68
C GLY A 224 -27.35 14.43 -14.93
N ASN A 225 -26.99 15.72 -14.82
CA ASN A 225 -26.56 16.55 -15.94
C ASN A 225 -25.07 16.38 -16.26
N VAL A 226 -24.67 15.16 -16.58
CA VAL A 226 -23.30 14.86 -17.02
C VAL A 226 -23.33 13.95 -18.24
N GLU A 227 -22.59 14.33 -19.28
CA GLU A 227 -22.29 13.44 -20.40
C GLU A 227 -20.87 12.91 -20.23
N THR A 228 -20.69 11.60 -20.39
CA THR A 228 -19.37 10.99 -20.31
C THR A 228 -19.10 10.10 -21.52
N ARG A 229 -17.85 10.09 -21.97
CA ARG A 229 -17.41 9.26 -23.09
C ARG A 229 -16.00 8.74 -22.84
N LEU A 230 -15.82 7.43 -22.96
CA LEU A 230 -14.49 6.81 -23.01
C LEU A 230 -13.76 7.26 -24.27
N ILE A 231 -12.54 7.78 -24.09
CA ILE A 231 -11.62 8.12 -25.16
C ILE A 231 -10.68 6.92 -25.37
N LYS A 232 -10.52 6.53 -26.62
CA LYS A 232 -9.53 5.53 -27.05
C LYS A 232 -8.22 6.20 -27.42
#